data_AF-A0A933C4D3-F1
#
_entry.id   AF-A0A933C4D3-F1
#
_cell.length_a   1.000
_cell.length_b   1.000
_cell.length_c   1.000
_cell.angle_alpha   90.00
_cell.angle_beta   90.00
_cell.angle_gamma   90.00
#
_symmetry.space_group_name_H-M   'P 1'
#
loop_
_entity.id
_entity.type
_entity.pdbx_description
1 polymer ?
#
loop_
_entity_poly.entity_id
_entity_poly.type
_entity_poly.pdbx_seq_one_letter_code
_entity_poly.pdbx_strand_id
1 'polypeptide(L)'
;MKRISGILLWILLSMMVTQAEAQNQSADSLVFRSDVERLFVQAMRHFQGARFDSAAALFMRCIKEFPIHHRTTGAYIMAGKAYYRLGNFRESVRILKNFIDLYPGSSYIPDAHYTLGLDFYRMLRYDDAAEELVTAHRLSGDALLRSRSEKLLDGLASQYLTVADLQLLLGSTPTQPVDVLLSVRLAERLLRSGDVKAARDLLLPLVDLPPRVAYIDKAIDLLRRVQGSGVLKIGVVLPLMLKTSQPGQGDLGVEMYDGIKLAVEEYNLA
;
A
#
# COMPACT_ATOMS: atom_id res chain seq x y z
N MET A 1 3.84 30.16 -42.50
CA MET A 1 4.08 29.25 -41.36
C MET A 1 3.10 28.06 -41.38
N LYS A 2 3.27 27.04 -42.24
CA LYS A 2 2.39 25.84 -42.28
C LYS A 2 3.10 24.57 -42.84
N ARG A 3 4.38 24.34 -42.53
CA ARG A 3 5.11 23.14 -43.03
C ARG A 3 5.78 22.27 -41.97
N ILE A 4 5.73 22.66 -40.70
CA ILE A 4 6.42 21.94 -39.60
C ILE A 4 5.57 20.76 -39.07
N SER A 5 4.23 20.81 -39.25
CA SER A 5 3.31 19.78 -38.71
C SER A 5 3.45 18.40 -39.34
N GLY A 6 3.90 18.29 -40.59
CA GLY A 6 4.03 17.00 -41.28
C GLY A 6 5.25 16.19 -40.84
N ILE A 7 6.34 16.87 -40.48
CA ILE A 7 7.61 16.25 -40.09
C ILE A 7 7.48 15.66 -38.67
N LEU A 8 6.84 16.38 -37.75
CA LEU A 8 6.56 15.88 -36.40
C LEU A 8 5.64 14.66 -36.40
N LEU A 9 4.62 14.65 -37.27
CA LEU A 9 3.73 13.50 -37.42
C LEU A 9 4.46 12.28 -37.98
N TRP A 10 5.37 12.48 -38.94
CA TRP A 10 6.19 11.40 -39.50
C TRP A 10 7.19 10.84 -38.47
N ILE A 11 7.81 11.70 -37.65
CA ILE A 11 8.72 11.26 -36.58
C ILE A 11 7.95 10.45 -35.53
N LEU A 12 6.78 10.94 -35.10
CA LEU A 12 5.90 10.23 -34.15
C LEU A 12 5.42 8.89 -34.72
N LEU A 13 5.05 8.85 -36.00
CA LEU A 13 4.65 7.62 -36.67
C LEU A 13 5.82 6.63 -36.80
N SER A 14 7.03 7.12 -37.10
CA SER A 14 8.23 6.28 -37.17
C SER A 14 8.67 5.73 -35.81
N MET A 15 8.51 6.51 -34.73
CA MET A 15 8.77 6.05 -33.36
C MET A 15 7.75 5.00 -32.91
N MET A 16 6.47 5.14 -33.26
CA MET A 16 5.45 4.13 -32.97
C MET A 16 5.68 2.84 -33.75
N VAL A 17 6.11 2.93 -35.01
CA VAL A 17 6.44 1.75 -35.83
C VAL A 17 7.66 1.02 -35.28
N THR A 18 8.70 1.74 -34.82
CA THR A 18 9.87 1.11 -34.18
C THR A 18 9.54 0.47 -32.82
N GLN A 19 8.65 1.07 -32.03
CA GLN A 19 8.14 0.44 -30.80
C GLN A 19 7.32 -0.82 -31.09
N ALA A 20 6.48 -0.79 -32.13
CA ALA A 20 5.68 -1.93 -32.55
C ALA A 20 6.57 -3.07 -33.08
N GLU A 21 7.61 -2.78 -33.86
CA GLU A 21 8.57 -3.78 -34.35
C GLU A 21 9.43 -4.39 -33.23
N ALA A 22 9.84 -3.60 -32.22
CA ALA A 22 10.53 -4.11 -31.04
C ALA A 22 9.63 -5.01 -30.18
N GLN A 23 8.34 -4.67 -30.04
CA GLN A 23 7.34 -5.53 -29.40
C GLN A 23 7.07 -6.79 -30.24
N ASN A 24 7.05 -6.71 -31.57
CA ASN A 24 6.77 -7.84 -32.44
C ASN A 24 7.96 -8.82 -32.56
N GLN A 25 9.21 -8.33 -32.54
CA GLN A 25 10.39 -9.19 -32.43
C GLN A 25 10.49 -9.92 -31.08
N SER A 26 9.93 -9.35 -30.01
CA SER A 26 9.87 -10.03 -28.69
C SER A 26 8.84 -11.16 -28.62
N ALA A 27 7.88 -11.20 -29.56
CA ALA A 27 6.87 -12.24 -29.69
C ALA A 27 7.34 -13.41 -30.58
N ASP A 28 8.34 -13.18 -31.45
CA ASP A 28 8.84 -14.19 -32.39
C ASP A 28 9.85 -15.13 -31.72
N SER A 29 9.30 -16.07 -30.97
CA SER A 29 9.92 -17.19 -30.26
C SER A 29 10.79 -16.83 -29.04
N LEU A 30 10.22 -17.05 -27.84
CA LEU A 30 10.98 -17.33 -26.63
C LEU A 30 11.83 -18.59 -26.85
N VAL A 31 12.96 -18.47 -27.55
CA VAL A 31 13.76 -19.62 -27.98
C VAL A 31 14.15 -20.44 -26.76
N PHE A 32 13.72 -21.70 -26.77
CA PHE A 32 14.22 -22.66 -25.80
C PHE A 32 15.69 -22.94 -26.09
N ARG A 33 16.51 -22.78 -25.05
CA ARG A 33 17.97 -22.81 -25.15
C ARG A 33 18.51 -23.70 -24.03
N SER A 34 19.02 -24.86 -24.38
CA SER A 34 19.45 -25.87 -23.40
C SER A 34 20.71 -25.47 -22.62
N ASP A 35 21.59 -24.67 -23.24
CA ASP A 35 22.73 -24.02 -22.61
C ASP A 35 22.28 -23.07 -21.49
N VAL A 36 21.32 -22.19 -21.79
CA VAL A 36 20.73 -21.25 -20.83
C VAL A 36 19.94 -21.98 -19.75
N GLU A 37 19.18 -23.01 -20.10
CA GLU A 37 18.42 -23.81 -19.13
C GLU A 37 19.35 -24.46 -18.10
N ARG A 38 20.46 -25.05 -18.55
CA ARG A 38 21.47 -25.61 -17.62
C ARG A 38 22.05 -24.55 -16.70
N LEU A 39 22.37 -23.37 -17.24
CA LEU A 39 22.91 -22.26 -16.47
C LEU A 39 21.91 -21.76 -15.42
N PHE A 40 20.65 -21.61 -15.81
CA PHE A 40 19.56 -21.18 -14.95
C PHE A 40 19.30 -22.20 -13.84
N VAL A 41 19.22 -23.49 -14.17
CA VAL A 41 19.05 -24.57 -13.18
C VAL A 41 20.22 -24.62 -12.19
N GLN A 42 21.46 -24.42 -12.68
CA GLN A 42 22.62 -24.32 -11.81
C GLN A 42 22.51 -23.11 -10.86
N ALA A 43 22.14 -21.95 -11.38
CA ALA A 43 21.90 -20.74 -10.58
C ALA A 43 20.84 -20.98 -9.49
N MET A 44 19.74 -21.65 -9.84
CA MET A 44 18.69 -22.05 -8.88
C MET A 44 19.21 -22.97 -7.78
N ARG A 45 20.08 -23.94 -8.10
CA ARG A 45 20.71 -24.80 -7.07
C ARG A 45 21.61 -24.01 -6.12
N HIS A 46 22.39 -23.06 -6.65
CA HIS A 46 23.18 -22.14 -5.81
C HIS A 46 22.27 -21.30 -4.91
N PHE A 47 21.18 -20.77 -5.45
CA PHE A 47 20.21 -19.97 -4.70
C PHE A 47 19.55 -20.77 -3.58
N GLN A 48 19.10 -22.00 -3.87
CA GLN A 48 18.53 -22.92 -2.87
C GLN A 48 19.54 -23.32 -1.80
N GLY A 49 20.81 -23.48 -2.18
CA GLY A 49 21.93 -23.74 -1.26
C GLY A 49 22.48 -22.50 -0.55
N ALA A 50 21.76 -21.37 -0.57
CA ALA A 50 22.14 -20.09 0.04
C ALA A 50 23.48 -19.48 -0.44
N ARG A 51 24.03 -19.96 -1.57
CA ARG A 51 25.20 -19.38 -2.24
C ARG A 51 24.75 -18.28 -3.20
N PHE A 52 24.28 -17.18 -2.62
CA PHE A 52 23.61 -16.11 -3.38
C PHE A 52 24.54 -15.35 -4.32
N ASP A 53 25.84 -15.28 -4.02
CA ASP A 53 26.90 -14.67 -4.84
C ASP A 53 27.00 -15.41 -6.18
N SER A 54 27.15 -16.73 -6.10
CA SER A 54 27.25 -17.62 -7.25
C SER A 54 25.95 -17.65 -8.03
N ALA A 55 24.80 -17.64 -7.33
CA ALA A 55 23.49 -17.58 -7.97
C ALA A 55 23.33 -16.28 -8.77
N ALA A 56 23.61 -15.12 -8.16
CA ALA A 56 23.52 -13.82 -8.80
C ALA A 56 24.42 -13.75 -10.04
N ALA A 57 25.68 -14.22 -9.95
CA ALA A 57 26.59 -14.27 -11.08
C ALA A 57 26.00 -15.09 -12.24
N LEU A 58 25.49 -16.29 -11.97
CA LEU A 58 24.94 -17.16 -13.02
C LEU A 58 23.64 -16.61 -13.63
N PHE A 59 22.74 -16.02 -12.84
CA PHE A 59 21.55 -15.34 -13.38
C PHE A 59 21.92 -14.13 -14.24
N MET A 60 22.90 -13.34 -13.82
CA MET A 60 23.40 -12.21 -14.61
C MET A 60 24.05 -12.66 -15.92
N ARG A 61 24.69 -13.83 -15.94
CA ARG A 61 25.20 -14.43 -17.18
C ARG A 61 24.09 -14.82 -18.14
N CYS A 62 22.98 -15.41 -17.65
CA CYS A 62 21.80 -15.65 -18.47
C CYS A 62 21.32 -14.36 -19.16
N ILE A 63 21.31 -13.23 -18.43
CA ILE A 63 20.83 -11.94 -18.92
C ILE A 63 21.81 -11.28 -19.92
N LYS A 64 23.12 -11.35 -19.65
CA LYS A 64 24.15 -10.57 -20.37
C LYS A 64 24.78 -11.31 -21.54
N GLU A 65 24.94 -12.63 -21.45
CA GLU A 65 25.68 -13.42 -22.45
C GLU A 65 24.79 -13.94 -23.58
N PHE A 66 23.46 -13.88 -23.43
CA PHE A 66 22.50 -14.45 -24.37
C PHE A 66 21.49 -13.40 -24.84
N PRO A 67 21.06 -13.43 -26.12
CA PRO A 67 19.87 -12.73 -26.58
C PRO A 67 18.62 -13.18 -25.80
N ILE A 68 17.53 -12.41 -25.88
CA ILE A 68 16.25 -12.73 -25.20
C ILE A 68 15.85 -14.19 -25.43
N HIS A 69 15.43 -14.88 -24.36
CA HIS A 69 15.15 -16.31 -24.32
C HIS A 69 14.05 -16.65 -23.29
N HIS A 70 13.58 -17.90 -23.29
CA HIS A 70 12.53 -18.42 -22.39
C HIS A 70 12.77 -18.29 -20.87
N ARG A 71 13.96 -17.87 -20.42
CA ARG A 71 14.35 -17.67 -19.01
C ARG A 71 14.70 -16.22 -18.68
N THR A 72 14.64 -15.29 -19.63
CA THR A 72 15.18 -13.94 -19.43
C THR A 72 14.48 -13.23 -18.29
N THR A 73 13.15 -13.19 -18.30
CA THR A 73 12.36 -12.55 -17.23
C THR A 73 12.56 -13.24 -15.86
N GLY A 74 12.57 -14.57 -15.83
CA GLY A 74 12.88 -15.33 -14.62
C GLY A 74 14.30 -15.07 -14.09
N ALA A 75 15.29 -14.91 -14.98
CA ALA A 75 16.67 -14.61 -14.60
C ALA A 75 16.80 -13.22 -13.98
N TYR A 76 16.10 -12.22 -14.51
CA TYR A 76 16.05 -10.87 -13.92
C TYR A 76 15.54 -10.89 -12.48
N ILE A 77 14.40 -11.53 -12.25
CA ILE A 77 13.77 -11.62 -10.92
C ILE A 77 14.67 -12.38 -9.95
N MET A 78 15.20 -13.53 -10.38
CA MET A 78 16.05 -14.34 -9.52
C MET A 78 17.40 -13.68 -9.26
N ALA A 79 17.94 -12.90 -10.20
CA ALA A 79 19.11 -12.06 -9.97
C ALA A 79 18.82 -10.99 -8.90
N GLY A 80 17.72 -10.23 -9.03
CA GLY A 80 17.30 -9.25 -8.02
C GLY A 80 17.17 -9.89 -6.64
N LYS A 81 16.42 -11.00 -6.54
CA LYS A 81 16.27 -11.77 -5.30
C LYS A 81 17.60 -12.26 -4.74
N ALA A 82 18.54 -12.71 -5.59
CA ALA A 82 19.86 -13.13 -5.13
C ALA A 82 20.65 -11.95 -4.56
N TYR A 83 20.64 -10.79 -5.21
CA TYR A 83 21.28 -9.57 -4.70
C TYR A 83 20.64 -9.06 -3.41
N TYR A 84 19.31 -9.10 -3.27
CA TYR A 84 18.63 -8.82 -2.00
C TYR A 84 19.14 -9.75 -0.88
N ARG A 85 19.24 -11.06 -1.15
CA ARG A 85 19.72 -12.04 -0.17
C ARG A 85 21.20 -11.89 0.19
N LEU A 86 22.00 -11.31 -0.69
CA LEU A 86 23.38 -10.90 -0.41
C LEU A 86 23.49 -9.63 0.43
N GLY A 87 22.41 -8.88 0.60
CA GLY A 87 22.44 -7.55 1.20
C GLY A 87 22.87 -6.46 0.21
N ASN A 88 23.04 -6.77 -1.08
CA ASN A 88 23.36 -5.79 -2.11
C ASN A 88 22.08 -5.18 -2.70
N PHE A 89 21.35 -4.44 -1.88
CA PHE A 89 20.03 -3.90 -2.20
C PHE A 89 20.06 -2.92 -3.38
N ARG A 90 21.13 -2.12 -3.51
CA ARG A 90 21.28 -1.16 -4.62
C ARG A 90 21.35 -1.87 -5.97
N GLU A 91 22.08 -2.97 -6.05
CA GLU A 91 22.20 -3.73 -7.29
C GLU A 91 20.90 -4.49 -7.60
N SER A 92 20.22 -5.02 -6.58
CA SER A 92 18.87 -5.58 -6.72
C SER A 92 17.91 -4.55 -7.33
N VAL A 93 17.85 -3.34 -6.76
CA VAL A 93 17.00 -2.25 -7.26
C VAL A 93 17.33 -1.91 -8.71
N ARG A 94 18.61 -1.77 -9.05
CA ARG A 94 19.05 -1.45 -10.42
C ARG A 94 18.56 -2.50 -11.43
N ILE A 95 18.68 -3.78 -11.08
CA ILE A 95 18.28 -4.89 -11.95
C ILE A 95 16.77 -4.97 -12.09
N LEU A 96 16.04 -4.83 -10.98
CA LEU A 96 14.58 -4.94 -10.96
C LEU A 96 13.89 -3.76 -11.65
N LYS A 97 14.40 -2.53 -11.50
CA LYS A 97 13.89 -1.37 -12.26
C LYS A 97 14.10 -1.55 -13.76
N ASN A 98 15.31 -1.94 -14.16
CA ASN A 98 15.58 -2.26 -15.56
C ASN A 98 14.69 -3.40 -16.09
N PHE A 99 14.37 -4.40 -15.27
CA PHE A 99 13.43 -5.46 -15.63
C PHE A 99 12.02 -4.92 -15.87
N ILE A 100 11.52 -4.06 -15.00
CA ILE A 100 10.19 -3.43 -15.13
C ILE A 100 10.13 -2.59 -16.42
N ASP A 101 11.18 -1.83 -16.71
CA ASP A 101 11.26 -0.99 -17.91
C ASP A 101 11.30 -1.82 -19.20
N LEU A 102 12.07 -2.91 -19.21
CA LEU A 102 12.26 -3.76 -20.40
C LEU A 102 11.11 -4.74 -20.65
N TYR A 103 10.44 -5.21 -19.59
CA TYR A 103 9.44 -6.28 -19.67
C TYR A 103 8.14 -5.94 -18.91
N PRO A 104 7.49 -4.79 -19.18
CA PRO A 104 6.33 -4.32 -18.42
C PRO A 104 5.11 -5.26 -18.47
N GLY A 105 5.05 -6.17 -19.46
CA GLY A 105 4.00 -7.20 -19.58
C GLY A 105 4.31 -8.53 -18.89
N SER A 106 5.43 -8.64 -18.16
CA SER A 106 5.80 -9.91 -17.52
C SER A 106 4.87 -10.26 -16.35
N SER A 107 4.54 -11.54 -16.22
CA SER A 107 3.81 -12.06 -15.05
C SER A 107 4.58 -11.91 -13.73
N TYR A 108 5.88 -11.61 -13.78
CA TYR A 108 6.70 -11.37 -12.60
C TYR A 108 6.77 -9.90 -12.16
N ILE A 109 6.09 -8.97 -12.85
CA ILE A 109 6.08 -7.55 -12.46
C ILE A 109 5.65 -7.35 -10.99
N PRO A 110 4.57 -7.99 -10.48
CA PRO A 110 4.21 -7.85 -9.07
C PRO A 110 5.30 -8.34 -8.10
N ASP A 111 6.03 -9.41 -8.48
CA ASP A 111 7.11 -9.99 -7.68
C ASP A 111 8.38 -9.12 -7.69
N ALA A 112 8.63 -8.41 -8.80
CA ALA A 112 9.67 -7.38 -8.88
C ALA A 112 9.37 -6.23 -7.92
N HIS A 113 8.17 -5.66 -7.97
CA HIS A 113 7.73 -4.60 -7.06
C HIS A 113 7.80 -5.05 -5.60
N TYR A 114 7.36 -6.27 -5.28
CA TYR A 114 7.49 -6.79 -3.91
C TYR A 114 8.95 -6.88 -3.46
N THR A 115 9.84 -7.35 -4.33
CA THR A 115 11.28 -7.42 -4.02
C THR A 115 11.91 -6.04 -3.87
N LEU A 116 11.52 -5.06 -4.71
CA LEU A 116 11.90 -3.65 -4.56
C LEU A 116 11.44 -3.08 -3.22
N GLY A 117 10.21 -3.38 -2.79
CA GLY A 117 9.71 -3.00 -1.47
C GLY A 117 10.57 -3.54 -0.33
N LEU A 118 11.04 -4.80 -0.44
CA LEU A 118 11.99 -5.38 0.51
C LEU A 118 13.36 -4.68 0.47
N ASP A 119 13.88 -4.38 -0.72
CA ASP A 119 15.15 -3.68 -0.90
C ASP A 119 15.10 -2.28 -0.25
N PHE A 120 14.06 -1.49 -0.53
CA PHE A 120 13.89 -0.16 0.05
C PHE A 120 13.69 -0.21 1.56
N TYR A 121 12.94 -1.19 2.06
CA TYR A 121 12.81 -1.41 3.51
C TYR A 121 14.18 -1.64 4.16
N ARG A 122 15.03 -2.48 3.58
CA ARG A 122 16.39 -2.73 4.09
C ARG A 122 17.31 -1.53 3.99
N MET A 123 17.03 -0.60 3.08
CA MET A 123 17.73 0.67 2.95
C MET A 123 17.10 1.79 3.80
N LEU A 124 16.12 1.49 4.66
CA LEU A 124 15.39 2.45 5.52
C LEU A 124 14.61 3.52 4.74
N ARG A 125 14.29 3.25 3.47
CA ARG A 125 13.48 4.11 2.59
C ARG A 125 12.03 3.64 2.64
N TYR A 126 11.33 4.00 3.72
CA TYR A 126 10.04 3.40 4.07
C TYR A 126 8.87 3.86 3.20
N ASP A 127 8.93 5.09 2.72
CA ASP A 127 8.03 5.69 1.73
C ASP A 127 8.11 4.95 0.39
N ASP A 128 9.32 4.82 -0.17
CA ASP A 128 9.54 4.06 -1.41
C ASP A 128 9.13 2.58 -1.23
N ALA A 129 9.46 1.99 -0.08
CA ALA A 129 9.08 0.61 0.21
C ALA A 129 7.56 0.43 0.20
N ALA A 130 6.81 1.37 0.79
CA ALA A 130 5.37 1.31 0.84
C ALA A 130 4.73 1.46 -0.55
N GLU A 131 5.25 2.36 -1.38
CA GLU A 131 4.78 2.56 -2.77
C GLU A 131 4.93 1.28 -3.60
N GLU A 132 6.09 0.64 -3.52
CA GLU A 132 6.37 -0.61 -4.23
C GLU A 132 5.48 -1.77 -3.74
N LEU A 133 5.23 -1.87 -2.42
CA LEU A 133 4.36 -2.92 -1.87
C LEU A 133 2.89 -2.73 -2.25
N VAL A 134 2.41 -1.48 -2.27
CA VAL A 134 1.07 -1.14 -2.75
C VAL A 134 0.94 -1.52 -4.22
N THR A 135 1.94 -1.19 -5.04
CA THR A 135 1.97 -1.53 -6.47
C THR A 135 1.99 -3.05 -6.67
N ALA A 136 2.84 -3.77 -5.94
CA ALA A 136 2.88 -5.23 -5.95
C ALA A 136 1.53 -5.85 -5.58
N HIS A 137 0.85 -5.33 -4.56
CA HIS A 137 -0.48 -5.80 -4.17
C HIS A 137 -1.52 -5.57 -5.29
N ARG A 138 -1.59 -4.34 -5.82
CA ARG A 138 -2.60 -3.93 -6.81
C ARG A 138 -2.47 -4.69 -8.13
N LEU A 139 -1.24 -5.03 -8.53
CA LEU A 139 -0.96 -5.75 -9.78
C LEU A 139 -1.04 -7.29 -9.64
N SER A 140 -0.99 -7.83 -8.42
CA SER A 140 -0.88 -9.27 -8.21
C SER A 140 -2.24 -10.00 -8.26
N GLY A 141 -2.33 -11.01 -9.14
CA GLY A 141 -3.38 -12.03 -9.06
C GLY A 141 -3.13 -13.12 -8.00
N ASP A 142 -1.90 -13.25 -7.50
CA ASP A 142 -1.52 -14.22 -6.47
C ASP A 142 -1.95 -13.72 -5.07
N ALA A 143 -2.78 -14.51 -4.39
CA ALA A 143 -3.26 -14.22 -3.04
C ALA A 143 -2.12 -14.24 -1.99
N LEU A 144 -1.12 -15.10 -2.15
CA LEU A 144 0.00 -15.17 -1.22
C LEU A 144 0.87 -13.91 -1.30
N LEU A 145 1.19 -13.47 -2.52
CA LEU A 145 1.94 -12.24 -2.73
C LEU A 145 1.20 -11.03 -2.18
N ARG A 146 -0.12 -10.91 -2.44
CA ARG A 146 -0.96 -9.86 -1.86
C ARG A 146 -0.90 -9.84 -0.33
N SER A 147 -1.10 -11.00 0.31
CA SER A 147 -1.04 -11.13 1.77
C SER A 147 0.33 -10.74 2.34
N ARG A 148 1.42 -11.12 1.66
CA ARG A 148 2.79 -10.74 2.07
C ARG A 148 3.01 -9.24 1.94
N SER A 149 2.60 -8.62 0.82
CA SER A 149 2.68 -7.18 0.62
C SER A 149 1.89 -6.42 1.67
N GLU A 150 0.65 -6.82 1.93
CA GLU A 150 -0.21 -6.21 2.96
C GLU A 150 0.43 -6.28 4.34
N LYS A 151 0.95 -7.45 4.76
CA LYS A 151 1.53 -7.62 6.09
C LYS A 151 2.74 -6.70 6.31
N LEU A 152 3.60 -6.57 5.30
CA LEU A 152 4.77 -5.70 5.40
C LEU A 152 4.35 -4.22 5.38
N LEU A 153 3.42 -3.87 4.48
CA LEU A 153 2.86 -2.52 4.39
C LEU A 153 2.17 -2.10 5.70
N ASP A 154 1.45 -3.01 6.36
CA ASP A 154 0.81 -2.76 7.64
C ASP A 154 1.83 -2.38 8.73
N GLY A 155 2.96 -3.11 8.77
CA GLY A 155 4.09 -2.79 9.63
C GLY A 155 4.70 -1.43 9.33
N LEU A 156 4.89 -1.09 8.04
CA LEU A 156 5.40 0.21 7.62
C LEU A 156 4.47 1.36 8.00
N ALA A 157 3.19 1.24 7.67
CA ALA A 157 2.17 2.25 7.94
C ALA A 157 2.00 2.50 9.44
N SER A 158 2.01 1.44 10.24
CA SER A 158 1.85 1.53 11.69
C SER A 158 3.08 2.09 12.42
N GLN A 159 4.28 2.01 11.86
CA GLN A 159 5.52 2.42 12.55
C GLN A 159 6.16 3.67 11.96
N TYR A 160 6.24 3.79 10.64
CA TYR A 160 7.14 4.75 9.98
C TYR A 160 6.41 5.79 9.13
N LEU A 161 5.25 5.48 8.54
CA LEU A 161 4.58 6.40 7.62
C LEU A 161 3.80 7.51 8.33
N THR A 162 3.90 8.72 7.79
CA THR A 162 3.17 9.92 8.22
C THR A 162 1.77 10.00 7.62
N VAL A 163 0.99 10.98 8.06
CA VAL A 163 -0.32 11.30 7.46
C VAL A 163 -0.17 11.63 5.97
N ALA A 164 0.85 12.40 5.59
CA ALA A 164 1.09 12.79 4.20
C ALA A 164 1.46 11.59 3.33
N ASP A 165 2.32 10.69 3.82
CA ASP A 165 2.72 9.48 3.08
C ASP A 165 1.51 8.57 2.84
N LEU A 166 0.68 8.35 3.87
CA LEU A 166 -0.51 7.51 3.75
C LEU A 166 -1.56 8.12 2.81
N GLN A 167 -1.71 9.45 2.81
CA GLN A 167 -2.56 10.17 1.86
C GLN A 167 -2.07 10.03 0.41
N LEU A 168 -0.75 10.04 0.20
CA LEU A 168 -0.15 9.87 -1.13
C LEU A 168 -0.34 8.45 -1.67
N LEU A 169 -0.27 7.43 -0.80
CA LEU A 169 -0.48 6.02 -1.17
C LEU A 169 -1.95 5.69 -1.46
N LEU A 170 -2.87 6.40 -0.82
CA LEU A 170 -4.30 6.31 -1.09
C LEU A 170 -4.60 6.93 -2.46
N GLY A 171 -4.95 6.08 -3.42
CA GLY A 171 -5.46 6.52 -4.71
C GLY A 171 -6.90 7.04 -4.63
N SER A 172 -7.56 7.14 -5.78
CA SER A 172 -8.95 7.58 -5.86
C SER A 172 -9.94 6.47 -5.51
N THR A 173 -10.64 6.63 -4.38
CA THR A 173 -11.67 5.73 -3.80
C THR A 173 -11.16 4.33 -3.40
N PRO A 174 -11.29 3.92 -2.13
CA PRO A 174 -10.82 2.62 -1.67
C PRO A 174 -11.68 1.48 -2.22
N THR A 175 -11.11 0.72 -3.16
CA THR A 175 -11.81 -0.41 -3.81
C THR A 175 -11.15 -1.76 -3.54
N GLN A 176 -9.87 -1.75 -3.16
CA GLN A 176 -9.10 -2.95 -2.87
C GLN A 176 -8.81 -3.09 -1.37
N PRO A 177 -8.54 -4.32 -0.88
CA PRO A 177 -8.14 -4.56 0.51
C PRO A 177 -7.01 -3.66 1.01
N VAL A 178 -6.00 -3.39 0.16
CA VAL A 178 -4.89 -2.49 0.48
C VAL A 178 -5.34 -1.05 0.73
N ASP A 179 -6.37 -0.56 0.04
CA ASP A 179 -6.85 0.80 0.21
C ASP A 179 -7.64 0.94 1.52
N VAL A 180 -8.38 -0.10 1.92
CA VAL A 180 -9.06 -0.16 3.22
C VAL A 180 -8.03 -0.21 4.35
N LEU A 181 -6.98 -1.04 4.22
CA LEU A 181 -5.85 -1.08 5.15
C LEU A 181 -5.22 0.30 5.34
N LEU A 182 -4.87 0.98 4.23
CA LEU A 182 -4.27 2.31 4.27
C LEU A 182 -5.21 3.34 4.90
N SER A 183 -6.51 3.28 4.58
CA SER A 183 -7.52 4.18 5.15
C SER A 183 -7.67 4.00 6.67
N VAL A 184 -7.67 2.75 7.15
CA VAL A 184 -7.67 2.45 8.59
C VAL A 184 -6.42 3.01 9.27
N ARG A 185 -5.24 2.82 8.68
CA ARG A 185 -3.98 3.32 9.26
C ARG A 185 -3.90 4.84 9.25
N LEU A 186 -4.41 5.48 8.21
CA LEU A 186 -4.52 6.94 8.15
C LEU A 186 -5.50 7.47 9.21
N ALA A 187 -6.67 6.85 9.35
CA ALA A 187 -7.64 7.24 10.38
C ALA A 187 -7.05 7.12 11.79
N GLU A 188 -6.32 6.04 12.10
CA GLU A 188 -5.63 5.90 13.39
C GLU A 188 -4.58 7.01 13.62
N ARG A 189 -3.87 7.44 12.58
CA ARG A 189 -2.90 8.55 12.66
C ARG A 189 -3.61 9.88 12.90
N LEU A 190 -4.68 10.15 12.18
CA LEU A 190 -5.50 11.36 12.33
C LEU A 190 -6.10 11.46 13.74
N LEU A 191 -6.55 10.34 14.30
CA LEU A 191 -7.05 10.32 15.68
C LEU A 191 -5.96 10.61 16.71
N ARG A 192 -4.74 10.09 16.50
CA ARG A 192 -3.59 10.43 17.35
C ARG A 192 -3.20 11.91 17.26
N SER A 193 -3.40 12.55 16.09
CA SER A 193 -3.18 13.99 15.93
C SER A 193 -4.38 14.85 16.36
N GLY A 194 -5.47 14.25 16.85
CA GLY A 194 -6.68 14.95 17.29
C GLY A 194 -7.65 15.34 16.17
N ASP A 195 -7.39 15.00 14.92
CA ASP A 195 -8.28 15.29 13.79
C ASP A 195 -9.37 14.21 13.67
N VAL A 196 -10.26 14.21 14.66
CA VAL A 196 -11.37 13.24 14.77
C VAL A 196 -12.33 13.37 13.59
N LYS A 197 -12.54 14.60 13.10
CA LYS A 197 -13.45 14.87 11.98
C LYS A 197 -12.90 14.24 10.70
N ALA A 198 -11.64 14.49 10.34
CA ALA A 198 -11.06 13.90 9.14
C ALA A 198 -11.01 12.36 9.23
N ALA A 199 -10.69 11.81 10.40
CA ALA A 199 -10.73 10.36 10.60
C ALA A 199 -12.14 9.78 10.38
N ARG A 200 -13.17 10.44 10.90
CA ARG A 200 -14.58 10.04 10.68
C ARG A 200 -14.95 10.10 9.21
N ASP A 201 -14.66 11.23 8.56
CA ASP A 201 -15.05 11.49 7.18
C ASP A 201 -14.33 10.52 6.22
N LEU A 202 -13.10 10.09 6.56
CA LEU A 202 -12.37 9.04 5.84
C LEU A 202 -12.98 7.63 6.01
N LEU A 203 -13.45 7.29 7.21
CA LEU A 203 -13.99 5.95 7.52
C LEU A 203 -15.44 5.76 7.06
N LEU A 204 -16.23 6.83 7.00
CA LEU A 204 -17.66 6.77 6.65
C LEU A 204 -17.95 5.99 5.35
N PRO A 205 -17.26 6.26 4.22
CA PRO A 205 -17.51 5.55 2.96
C PRO A 205 -17.16 4.05 3.01
N LEU A 206 -16.33 3.63 3.97
CA LEU A 206 -15.88 2.23 4.06
C LEU A 206 -16.97 1.30 4.62
N VAL A 207 -17.95 1.84 5.34
CA VAL A 207 -19.04 1.05 5.95
C VAL A 207 -19.96 0.45 4.91
N ASP A 208 -20.09 1.12 3.76
CA ASP A 208 -20.95 0.67 2.66
C ASP A 208 -20.28 -0.43 1.82
N LEU A 209 -19.00 -0.74 2.08
CA LEU A 209 -18.30 -1.82 1.38
C LEU A 209 -18.79 -3.21 1.85
N PRO A 210 -18.70 -4.24 0.99
CA PRO A 210 -19.10 -5.59 1.38
C PRO A 210 -18.29 -6.13 2.58
N PRO A 211 -18.91 -6.81 3.57
CA PRO A 211 -18.21 -7.36 4.75
C PRO A 211 -17.06 -8.33 4.45
N ARG A 212 -17.04 -8.91 3.24
CA ARG A 212 -15.97 -9.81 2.78
C ARG A 212 -14.65 -9.09 2.43
N VAL A 213 -14.65 -7.77 2.34
CA VAL A 213 -13.44 -6.98 2.09
C VAL A 213 -12.60 -6.98 3.35
N ALA A 214 -11.33 -7.39 3.25
CA ALA A 214 -10.44 -7.43 4.41
C ALA A 214 -10.31 -6.06 5.07
N TYR A 215 -10.08 -6.05 6.39
CA TYR A 215 -9.94 -4.86 7.25
C TYR A 215 -11.21 -4.01 7.44
N ILE A 216 -12.34 -4.37 6.83
CA ILE A 216 -13.59 -3.61 6.98
C ILE A 216 -14.11 -3.61 8.42
N ASP A 217 -14.04 -4.74 9.12
CA ASP A 217 -14.47 -4.82 10.53
C ASP A 217 -13.66 -3.86 11.41
N LYS A 218 -12.35 -3.73 11.15
CA LYS A 218 -11.49 -2.77 11.84
C LYS A 218 -11.90 -1.32 11.54
N ALA A 219 -12.25 -1.02 10.29
CA ALA A 219 -12.75 0.30 9.90
C ALA A 219 -14.07 0.63 10.62
N ILE A 220 -15.00 -0.33 10.68
CA ILE A 220 -16.29 -0.19 11.37
C ILE A 220 -16.10 -0.03 12.89
N ASP A 221 -15.23 -0.82 13.51
CA ASP A 221 -14.89 -0.71 14.93
C ASP A 221 -14.28 0.67 15.24
N LEU A 222 -13.36 1.13 14.38
CA LEU A 222 -12.72 2.43 14.54
C LEU A 222 -13.74 3.56 14.40
N LEU A 223 -14.63 3.50 13.40
CA LEU A 223 -15.69 4.49 13.21
C LEU A 223 -16.64 4.53 14.41
N ARG A 224 -17.04 3.36 14.95
CA ARG A 224 -17.88 3.30 16.17
C ARG A 224 -17.22 4.00 17.34
N ARG A 225 -15.90 3.85 17.54
CA ARG A 225 -15.15 4.57 18.59
C ARG A 225 -15.13 6.08 18.35
N VAL A 226 -14.98 6.49 17.10
CA VAL A 226 -15.01 7.91 16.69
C VAL A 226 -16.40 8.53 16.87
N GLN A 227 -17.47 7.78 16.64
CA GLN A 227 -18.84 8.25 16.83
C GLN A 227 -19.27 8.22 18.30
N GLY A 228 -18.89 7.18 19.04
CA GLY A 228 -19.19 7.02 20.47
C GLY A 228 -18.39 7.96 21.38
N SER A 229 -17.32 8.58 20.88
CA SER A 229 -16.64 9.69 21.55
C SER A 229 -17.35 11.04 21.34
N GLY A 230 -18.39 11.10 20.50
CA GLY A 230 -19.25 12.27 20.32
C GLY A 230 -20.39 12.30 21.33
N VAL A 231 -20.29 13.18 22.33
CA VAL A 231 -21.32 13.63 23.29
C VAL A 231 -22.18 12.52 23.88
N LEU A 232 -21.86 12.11 25.11
CA LEU A 232 -22.73 11.31 25.95
C LEU A 232 -24.05 12.06 26.19
N LYS A 233 -25.14 11.62 25.54
CA LYS A 233 -26.48 12.17 25.79
C LYS A 233 -27.09 11.49 27.00
N ILE A 234 -27.02 12.16 28.16
CA ILE A 234 -27.68 11.69 29.38
C ILE A 234 -29.08 12.31 29.45
N GLY A 235 -30.11 11.48 29.43
CA GLY A 235 -31.48 11.91 29.74
C GLY A 235 -31.70 11.84 31.24
N VAL A 236 -31.95 12.97 31.90
CA VAL A 236 -32.24 13.03 33.34
C VAL A 236 -33.74 13.31 33.54
N VAL A 237 -34.40 12.48 34.32
CA VAL A 237 -35.82 12.67 34.70
C VAL A 237 -35.85 13.26 36.11
N LEU A 238 -36.32 14.50 36.23
CA LEU A 238 -36.40 15.23 37.49
C LEU A 238 -37.86 15.63 37.78
N PRO A 239 -38.31 15.58 39.05
CA PRO A 239 -39.67 15.97 39.43
C PRO A 239 -39.81 17.49 39.50
N LEU A 240 -39.75 18.20 38.37
CA LEU A 240 -39.76 19.67 38.29
C LEU A 240 -41.13 20.33 38.55
N MET A 241 -42.18 19.55 38.85
CA MET A 241 -43.54 20.06 39.03
C MET A 241 -43.97 20.21 40.50
N LEU A 242 -43.18 19.69 41.45
CA LEU A 242 -43.54 19.70 42.87
C LEU A 242 -43.03 20.98 43.53
N LYS A 243 -43.72 22.09 43.31
CA LYS A 243 -43.43 23.33 44.06
C LYS A 243 -43.75 23.13 45.54
N THR A 244 -42.72 23.08 46.38
CA THR A 244 -42.84 23.13 47.83
C THR A 244 -43.36 24.50 48.26
N SER A 245 -44.48 24.53 48.98
CA SER A 245 -45.10 25.77 49.51
C SER A 245 -44.42 26.30 50.78
N GLN A 246 -43.36 25.63 51.26
CA GLN A 246 -42.67 25.98 52.50
C GLN A 246 -41.46 26.89 52.24
N PRO A 247 -41.40 28.09 52.83
CA PRO A 247 -40.24 28.99 52.71
C PRO A 247 -38.97 28.31 53.23
N GLY A 248 -37.94 28.22 52.39
CA GLY A 248 -36.62 27.68 52.76
C GLY A 248 -36.37 26.21 52.39
N GLN A 249 -37.33 25.51 51.78
CA GLN A 249 -37.09 24.23 51.10
C GLN A 249 -37.06 24.45 49.59
N GLY A 250 -35.87 24.42 48.99
CA GLY A 250 -35.75 24.42 47.53
C GLY A 250 -36.49 23.23 46.93
N ASP A 251 -37.02 23.41 45.73
CA ASP A 251 -37.62 22.33 44.97
C ASP A 251 -36.50 21.34 44.60
N LEU A 252 -36.50 20.16 45.21
CA LEU A 252 -35.45 19.14 45.07
C LEU A 252 -35.13 18.85 43.60
N GLY A 253 -36.14 18.87 42.72
CA GLY A 253 -35.94 18.68 41.29
C GLY A 253 -35.10 19.79 40.65
N VAL A 254 -35.27 21.03 41.10
CA VAL A 254 -34.52 22.21 40.64
C VAL A 254 -33.10 22.20 41.20
N GLU A 255 -32.91 21.89 42.47
CA GLU A 255 -31.57 21.81 43.07
C GLU A 255 -30.70 20.72 42.42
N MET A 256 -31.29 19.55 42.13
CA MET A 256 -30.60 18.48 41.39
C MET A 256 -30.29 18.90 39.94
N TYR A 257 -31.20 19.61 39.28
CA TYR A 257 -30.97 20.13 37.93
C TYR A 257 -29.79 21.09 37.89
N ASP A 258 -29.75 22.06 38.81
CA ASP A 258 -28.70 23.07 38.88
C ASP A 258 -27.34 22.46 39.24
N GLY A 259 -27.32 21.49 40.16
CA GLY A 259 -26.09 20.75 40.51
C GLY A 259 -25.53 19.93 39.34
N ILE A 260 -26.40 19.26 38.58
CA ILE A 260 -26.01 18.53 37.36
C ILE A 260 -25.46 19.52 36.32
N LYS A 261 -26.12 20.66 36.14
CA LYS A 261 -25.70 21.69 35.18
C LYS A 261 -24.31 22.23 35.54
N LEU A 262 -24.07 22.56 36.80
CA LEU A 262 -22.78 23.04 37.30
C LEU A 262 -21.66 22.02 37.06
N ALA A 263 -21.89 20.75 37.41
CA ALA A 263 -20.90 19.68 37.22
C ALA A 263 -20.57 19.45 35.74
N VAL A 264 -21.56 19.57 34.85
CA VAL A 264 -21.35 19.48 33.39
C VAL A 264 -20.58 20.69 32.86
N GLU A 265 -20.87 21.90 33.36
CA GLU A 265 -20.14 23.12 32.99
C GLU A 265 -18.67 23.05 33.43
N GLU A 266 -18.38 22.64 34.66
CA GLU A 266 -17.00 22.46 35.15
C GLU A 266 -16.24 21.37 34.38
N TYR A 267 -16.87 20.23 34.10
CA TYR A 267 -16.23 19.14 33.34
C TYR A 267 -15.90 19.54 31.90
N ASN A 268 -16.71 20.38 31.25
CA ASN A 268 -16.47 20.84 29.88
C ASN A 268 -15.46 22.00 29.78
N LEU A 269 -15.05 22.59 30.90
CA LEU A 269 -14.05 23.67 30.97
C LEU A 269 -12.63 23.17 31.28
N ALA A 270 -12.47 21.89 31.65
CA ALA A 270 -11.19 21.22 31.96
C ALA A 270 -10.65 20.43 30.76
#